data_AF-A0A3C1GLG1-F1
#
_entry.id   AF-A0A3C1GLG1-F1
#
_cell.length_a   1.000
_cell.length_b   1.000
_cell.length_c   1.000
_cell.angle_alpha   90.00
_cell.angle_beta   90.00
_cell.angle_gamma   90.00
#
_symmetry.space_group_name_H-M   'P 1'
#
loop_
_entity.id
_entity.type
_entity.pdbx_description
1 polymer ?
#
loop_
_entity_poly.entity_id
_entity_poly.type
_entity_poly.pdbx_seq_one_letter_code
_entity_poly.pdbx_strand_id
1 'polypeptide(L)'
;MTRPRGTKLAAGKAADLLKQGEQLWNEKKLSTNGLSCSTCHQNNAAFQASFAKPYPHAVAMVSEKAGMKQIRLDEMVQICMVVPMAAKPLPWDSRELAALTAYTAEVQKKFKPAAAATNPCAAKNPCAAKNPCGARK
;
A
#
# COMPACT_ATOMS: atom_id res chain seq x y z
N MET A 1 12.26 7.25 4.68
CA MET A 1 11.45 8.23 5.44
C MET A 1 10.83 7.51 6.61
N THR A 2 11.46 7.63 7.77
CA THR A 2 10.99 7.00 9.01
C THR A 2 10.52 8.06 9.97
N ARG A 3 9.57 7.70 10.82
CA ARG A 3 9.03 8.58 11.82
C ARG A 3 10.12 8.91 12.87
N PRO A 4 10.45 10.19 13.11
CA PRO A 4 11.40 10.55 14.15
C PRO A 4 10.91 10.13 15.53
N ARG A 5 11.85 9.73 16.40
CA ARG A 5 11.53 9.38 17.80
C ARG A 5 10.87 10.58 18.50
N GLY A 6 9.86 10.31 19.33
CA GLY A 6 9.13 11.33 20.08
C GLY A 6 8.01 12.03 19.32
N THR A 7 7.88 11.83 18.00
CA THR A 7 6.77 12.43 17.23
C THR A 7 5.47 11.63 17.37
N LYS A 8 4.34 12.33 17.34
CA LYS A 8 2.98 11.77 17.37
C LYS A 8 2.13 12.39 16.25
N LEU A 9 1.18 11.64 15.71
CA LEU A 9 0.21 12.18 14.75
C LEU A 9 -0.69 13.15 15.51
N ALA A 10 -1.20 14.16 14.82
CA ALA A 10 -2.17 15.07 15.41
C ALA A 10 -3.36 14.30 15.99
N ALA A 11 -3.83 14.74 17.17
CA ALA A 11 -5.08 14.26 17.74
C ALA A 11 -6.28 14.90 17.03
N GLY A 12 -7.40 14.18 16.96
CA GLY A 12 -8.63 14.68 16.38
C GLY A 12 -9.78 13.71 16.57
N LYS A 13 -11.02 14.20 16.41
CA LYS A 13 -12.19 13.33 16.38
C LYS A 13 -12.09 12.40 15.17
N ALA A 14 -12.35 11.12 15.39
CA ALA A 14 -12.23 10.11 14.34
C ALA A 14 -13.05 10.45 13.08
N ALA A 15 -14.30 10.91 13.26
CA ALA A 15 -15.16 11.30 12.15
C ALA A 15 -14.57 12.46 11.32
N ASP A 16 -13.98 13.46 11.97
CA ASP A 16 -13.38 14.60 11.28
C ASP A 16 -12.12 14.19 10.51
N LEU A 17 -11.28 13.35 11.11
CA LEU A 17 -10.08 12.82 10.46
C LEU A 17 -10.41 11.94 9.26
N LEU A 18 -11.46 11.11 9.36
CA LEU A 18 -11.92 10.29 8.24
C LEU A 18 -12.45 11.14 7.09
N LYS A 19 -13.30 12.12 7.38
CA LYS A 19 -13.84 13.05 6.37
C LYS A 19 -12.73 13.83 5.67
N GLN A 20 -11.80 14.39 6.43
CA GLN A 20 -10.68 15.13 5.87
C GLN A 20 -9.73 14.21 5.09
N GLY A 21 -9.48 13.00 5.59
CA GLY A 21 -8.62 12.02 4.94
C GLY A 21 -9.18 11.58 3.60
N GLU A 22 -10.50 11.39 3.50
CA GLU A 22 -11.18 11.09 2.24
C GLU A 22 -11.06 12.24 1.23
N GLN A 23 -11.20 13.49 1.67
CA GLN A 23 -11.00 14.65 0.80
C GLN A 23 -9.57 14.71 0.27
N LEU A 24 -8.58 14.58 1.16
CA LEU A 24 -7.15 14.57 0.82
C LEU A 24 -6.79 13.40 -0.10
N TRP A 25 -7.40 12.23 0.08
CA TRP A 25 -7.19 11.04 -0.75
C TRP A 25 -7.50 11.28 -2.23
N ASN A 26 -8.48 12.14 -2.51
CA ASN A 26 -8.93 12.48 -3.86
C ASN A 26 -8.27 13.75 -4.41
N GLU A 27 -7.57 14.52 -3.57
CA GLU A 27 -7.00 15.83 -3.92
C GLU A 27 -5.69 15.68 -4.73
N LYS A 28 -5.69 16.25 -5.93
CA LYS A 28 -4.50 16.23 -6.82
C LYS A 28 -3.47 17.29 -6.42
N LYS A 29 -3.90 18.37 -5.75
CA LYS A 29 -3.03 19.46 -5.29
C LYS A 29 -1.99 19.05 -4.25
N LEU A 30 -2.14 17.86 -3.64
CA LEU A 30 -1.11 17.31 -2.76
C LEU A 30 0.16 16.93 -3.52
N SER A 31 0.03 16.61 -4.80
CA SER A 31 1.13 16.22 -5.68
C SER A 31 1.63 17.40 -6.50
N THR A 32 2.86 17.29 -6.99
CA THR A 32 3.38 18.22 -8.01
C THR A 32 3.17 17.69 -9.43
N ASN A 33 2.70 16.45 -9.59
CA ASN A 33 2.53 15.77 -10.87
C ASN A 33 1.06 15.43 -11.23
N GLY A 34 0.10 15.99 -10.49
CA GLY A 34 -1.34 15.85 -10.75
C GLY A 34 -1.96 14.53 -10.30
N LEU A 35 -1.21 13.67 -9.58
CA LEU A 35 -1.72 12.44 -9.00
C LEU A 35 -2.39 12.70 -7.64
N SER A 36 -3.36 11.86 -7.30
CA SER A 36 -3.87 11.73 -5.93
C SER A 36 -3.80 10.26 -5.51
N CYS A 37 -4.00 9.97 -4.22
CA CYS A 37 -4.01 8.60 -3.72
C CYS A 37 -5.04 7.74 -4.49
N SER A 38 -6.21 8.33 -4.75
CA SER A 38 -7.29 7.71 -5.52
C SER A 38 -6.88 7.36 -6.96
N THR A 39 -5.89 8.02 -7.55
CA THR A 39 -5.49 7.75 -8.94
C THR A 39 -4.97 6.32 -9.11
N CYS A 40 -4.31 5.75 -8.08
CA CYS A 40 -3.82 4.38 -8.10
C CYS A 40 -4.67 3.42 -7.26
N HIS A 41 -5.26 3.91 -6.17
CA HIS A 41 -5.93 3.08 -5.16
C HIS A 41 -7.46 3.14 -5.23
N GLN A 42 -8.02 3.58 -6.36
CA GLN A 42 -9.46 3.50 -6.60
C GLN A 42 -9.94 2.06 -6.48
N ASN A 43 -11.08 1.84 -5.82
CA ASN A 43 -11.68 0.51 -5.64
C ASN A 43 -10.70 -0.53 -5.07
N ASN A 44 -9.81 -0.12 -4.15
CA ASN A 44 -8.81 -0.98 -3.54
C ASN A 44 -7.75 -1.55 -4.52
N ALA A 45 -7.55 -0.92 -5.66
CA ALA A 45 -6.52 -1.30 -6.62
C ALA A 45 -5.10 -1.02 -6.11
N ALA A 46 -4.12 -1.64 -6.76
CA ALA A 46 -2.69 -1.45 -6.54
C ALA A 46 -2.18 -1.67 -5.09
N PHE A 47 -2.98 -2.28 -4.23
CA PHE A 47 -2.52 -2.78 -2.92
C PHE A 47 -1.96 -4.19 -3.05
N GLN A 48 -0.88 -4.45 -2.32
CA GLN A 48 -0.36 -5.81 -2.14
C GLN A 48 -1.21 -6.56 -1.11
N ALA A 49 -1.25 -7.89 -1.18
CA ALA A 49 -1.99 -8.71 -0.22
C ALA A 49 -1.55 -8.50 1.24
N SER A 50 -0.28 -8.13 1.45
CA SER A 50 0.24 -7.78 2.78
C SER A 50 -0.45 -6.58 3.41
N PHE A 51 -1.09 -5.71 2.61
CA PHE A 51 -1.84 -4.57 3.11
C PHE A 51 -2.95 -4.98 4.08
N ALA A 52 -3.50 -6.20 3.97
CA ALA A 52 -4.49 -6.70 4.93
C ALA A 52 -3.90 -6.98 6.34
N LYS A 53 -2.57 -7.04 6.49
CA LYS A 53 -1.92 -7.33 7.77
C LYS A 53 -1.92 -6.08 8.67
N PRO A 54 -2.16 -6.21 9.98
CA PRO A 54 -2.04 -5.10 10.92
C PRO A 54 -0.68 -4.41 10.81
N TYR A 55 -0.66 -3.08 10.83
CA TYR A 55 0.58 -2.31 10.91
C TYR A 55 1.08 -2.24 12.37
N PRO A 56 2.40 -2.21 12.62
CA PRO A 56 3.47 -2.26 11.62
C PRO A 56 3.72 -3.67 11.06
N HIS A 57 4.00 -3.77 9.77
CA HIS A 57 4.34 -5.03 9.11
C HIS A 57 5.40 -4.84 8.02
N ALA A 58 5.96 -5.95 7.52
CA ALA A 58 6.96 -5.93 6.45
C ALA A 58 6.30 -5.70 5.08
N VAL A 59 6.75 -4.68 4.34
CA VAL A 59 6.31 -4.38 2.98
C VAL A 59 7.50 -4.56 2.04
N ALA A 60 7.41 -5.48 1.08
CA ALA A 60 8.53 -5.91 0.23
C ALA A 60 9.32 -4.74 -0.37
N MET A 61 8.65 -3.78 -1.03
CA MET A 61 9.31 -2.62 -1.62
C MET A 61 10.10 -1.77 -0.61
N VAL A 62 9.64 -1.73 0.64
CA VAL A 62 10.29 -0.96 1.70
C VAL A 62 11.46 -1.75 2.27
N SER A 63 11.28 -3.05 2.52
CA SER A 63 12.33 -3.93 3.00
C SER A 63 13.49 -4.05 2.02
N GLU A 64 13.20 -4.19 0.73
CA GLU A 64 14.21 -4.31 -0.33
C GLU A 64 14.96 -3.00 -0.58
N LYS A 65 14.26 -1.86 -0.60
CA LYS A 65 14.89 -0.56 -0.93
C LYS A 65 15.50 0.16 0.27
N ALA A 66 14.92 0.01 1.46
CA ALA A 66 15.33 0.75 2.65
C ALA A 66 15.87 -0.16 3.77
N GLY A 67 15.93 -1.48 3.56
CA GLY A 67 16.43 -2.43 4.56
C GLY A 67 15.57 -2.52 5.82
N MET A 68 14.34 -1.98 5.80
CA MET A 68 13.49 -1.91 6.99
C MET A 68 12.69 -3.21 7.15
N LYS A 69 12.77 -3.81 8.35
CA LYS A 69 12.05 -5.05 8.68
C LYS A 69 10.54 -4.85 8.76
N GLN A 70 10.11 -3.68 9.22
CA GLN A 70 8.70 -3.31 9.34
C GLN A 70 8.56 -1.81 9.09
N ILE A 71 7.37 -1.41 8.64
CA ILE A 71 6.99 -0.02 8.45
C ILE A 71 5.64 0.22 9.12
N ARG A 72 5.40 1.43 9.60
CA ARG A 72 4.11 1.89 10.14
C ARG A 72 3.24 2.47 9.01
N LEU A 73 1.94 2.60 9.26
CA LEU A 73 1.00 3.10 8.24
C LEU A 73 1.29 4.56 7.85
N ASP A 74 1.57 5.42 8.82
CA ASP A 74 1.93 6.84 8.63
C ASP A 74 3.22 7.00 7.80
N GLU A 75 4.20 6.13 8.03
CA GLU A 75 5.44 6.10 7.24
C GLU A 75 5.18 5.64 5.80
N MET A 76 4.32 4.65 5.60
CA MET A 76 3.95 4.17 4.26
C MET A 76 3.21 5.27 3.47
N VAL A 77 2.31 6.01 4.12
CA VAL A 77 1.61 7.16 3.51
C VAL A 77 2.62 8.20 3.01
N GLN A 78 3.61 8.58 3.81
CA GLN A 78 4.66 9.54 3.40
C GLN A 78 5.46 9.02 2.20
N ILE A 79 5.79 7.73 2.16
CA ILE A 79 6.48 7.13 1.00
C ILE A 79 5.61 7.19 -0.26
N CYS A 80 4.32 6.85 -0.16
CA CYS A 80 3.39 6.95 -1.30
C CYS A 80 3.19 8.39 -1.78
N MET A 81 3.23 9.37 -0.88
CA MET A 81 3.16 10.77 -1.29
C MET A 81 4.44 11.23 -2.00
N VAL A 82 5.60 10.85 -1.49
CA VAL A 82 6.85 11.41 -2.01
C VAL A 82 7.33 10.70 -3.27
N VAL A 83 7.23 9.37 -3.31
CA VAL A 83 7.84 8.57 -4.37
C VAL A 83 7.02 8.63 -5.68
N PRO A 84 5.77 8.16 -5.74
CA PRO A 84 4.99 8.24 -6.96
C PRO A 84 4.30 9.61 -7.16
N MET A 85 3.85 10.30 -6.11
CA MET A 85 3.11 11.57 -6.25
C MET A 85 4.03 12.82 -6.28
N ALA A 86 5.35 12.66 -6.13
CA ALA A 86 6.29 13.78 -6.07
C ALA A 86 5.81 14.91 -5.12
N ALA A 87 5.12 14.54 -4.05
CA ALA A 87 4.62 15.46 -3.05
C ALA A 87 5.72 15.84 -2.07
N LYS A 88 5.56 16.98 -1.42
CA LYS A 88 6.37 17.30 -0.24
C LYS A 88 5.89 16.44 0.93
N PRO A 89 6.80 15.91 1.78
CA PRO A 89 6.40 15.22 3.00
C PRO A 89 5.56 16.13 3.87
N LEU A 90 4.52 15.59 4.48
CA LEU A 90 3.74 16.30 5.48
C LEU A 90 4.48 16.32 6.82
N PRO A 91 4.29 17.35 7.66
CA PRO A 91 4.79 17.35 9.03
C PRO A 91 4.24 16.14 9.81
N TRP A 92 5.06 15.54 10.66
CA TRP A 92 4.71 14.31 11.39
C TRP A 92 3.57 14.49 12.40
N ASP A 93 3.36 15.71 12.85
CA ASP A 93 2.31 16.16 13.76
C ASP A 93 1.20 16.93 13.04
N SER A 94 1.21 16.95 11.70
CA SER A 94 0.16 17.62 10.92
C SER A 94 -1.17 16.88 11.00
N ARG A 95 -2.25 17.66 10.91
CA ARG A 95 -3.61 17.11 10.86
C ARG A 95 -3.85 16.37 9.55
N GLU A 96 -3.23 16.81 8.46
CA GLU A 96 -3.28 16.19 7.14
C GLU A 96 -2.70 14.77 7.15
N LEU A 97 -1.52 14.59 7.76
CA LEU A 97 -0.93 13.25 7.88
C LEU A 97 -1.77 12.36 8.80
N ALA A 98 -2.29 12.91 9.89
CA ALA A 98 -3.20 12.17 10.78
C ALA A 98 -4.48 11.72 10.05
N ALA A 99 -5.08 12.61 9.26
CA ALA A 99 -6.29 12.36 8.50
C ALA A 99 -6.07 11.32 7.39
N LEU A 100 -5.02 11.46 6.58
CA LEU A 100 -4.64 10.49 5.55
C LEU A 100 -4.34 9.12 6.16
N THR A 101 -3.63 9.08 7.30
CA THR A 101 -3.34 7.82 7.99
C THR A 101 -4.61 7.16 8.51
N ALA A 102 -5.52 7.94 9.12
CA ALA A 102 -6.80 7.43 9.62
C ALA A 102 -7.69 6.88 8.49
N TYR A 103 -7.78 7.61 7.37
CA TYR A 103 -8.56 7.16 6.22
C TYR A 103 -7.94 5.94 5.53
N THR A 104 -6.61 5.89 5.40
CA THR A 104 -5.92 4.70 4.86
C THR A 104 -6.15 3.47 5.76
N ALA A 105 -6.21 3.65 7.08
CA ALA A 105 -6.57 2.55 8.00
C ALA A 105 -8.01 2.08 7.78
N GLU A 106 -8.93 2.98 7.45
CA GLU A 106 -10.31 2.63 7.11
C GLU A 106 -10.41 1.88 5.77
N VAL A 107 -9.63 2.31 4.77
CA VAL A 107 -9.46 1.56 3.51
C VAL A 107 -8.90 0.16 3.79
N GLN A 108 -7.89 0.04 4.66
CA GLN A 108 -7.30 -1.23 5.06
C GLN A 108 -8.32 -2.20 5.66
N LYS A 109 -9.20 -1.74 6.57
CA LYS A 109 -10.24 -2.59 7.17
C LYS A 109 -11.20 -3.17 6.14
N LYS A 110 -11.46 -2.40 5.07
CA LYS A 110 -12.37 -2.79 3.98
C LYS A 110 -11.65 -3.58 2.89
N PHE A 111 -10.32 -3.62 2.92
CA PHE A 111 -9.52 -4.34 1.95
C PHE A 111 -9.64 -5.85 2.16
N LYS A 112 -10.19 -6.52 1.16
CA LYS A 112 -10.15 -7.98 1.05
C LYS A 112 -9.17 -8.30 -0.06
N PRO A 113 -7.98 -8.87 0.26
CA PRO A 113 -7.11 -9.33 -0.81
C PRO A 113 -7.92 -10.34 -1.62
N ALA A 114 -7.93 -10.18 -2.95
CA ALA A 114 -8.37 -11.28 -3.81
C ALA A 114 -7.58 -12.50 -3.35
N ALA A 115 -8.29 -13.59 -3.00
CA ALA A 115 -7.64 -14.85 -2.66
C ALA A 115 -6.57 -15.05 -3.72
N ALA A 116 -5.30 -15.10 -3.30
CA ALA A 116 -4.17 -15.15 -4.22
C ALA A 116 -4.56 -16.17 -5.27
N ALA A 117 -4.87 -15.69 -6.49
CA ALA A 117 -5.35 -16.56 -7.52
C ALA A 117 -4.24 -17.59 -7.63
N THR A 118 -4.52 -18.83 -7.21
CA THR A 118 -3.61 -19.94 -7.40
C THR A 118 -3.44 -19.96 -8.90
N ASN A 119 -2.35 -19.37 -9.39
CA ASN A 119 -2.10 -19.24 -10.81
C ASN A 119 -2.25 -20.66 -11.37
N PRO A 120 -3.26 -20.95 -12.22
CA PRO A 120 -3.38 -22.30 -12.78
C PRO A 120 -2.16 -22.65 -13.62
N CYS A 121 -1.35 -21.65 -14.00
CA CYS A 121 -0.05 -21.80 -14.67
C CYS A 121 1.13 -22.15 -13.73
N ALA A 122 0.96 -22.09 -12.41
CA ALA A 122 1.94 -22.62 -11.45
C ALA A 122 1.73 -24.12 -11.18
N ALA A 123 0.64 -24.70 -11.69
CA ALA A 123 0.53 -26.14 -11.84
C ALA A 123 1.59 -26.59 -12.86
N LYS A 124 2.50 -27.43 -12.39
CA LYS A 124 3.56 -28.07 -13.18
C LYS A 124 3.06 -28.43 -14.59
N ASN A 125 3.78 -27.90 -15.57
CA ASN A 125 3.67 -28.18 -17.00
C ASN A 125 3.27 -29.66 -17.28
N PRO A 126 2.03 -29.95 -17.71
CA PRO A 126 1.62 -31.32 -18.03
C PRO A 126 2.22 -31.82 -19.36
N CYS A 127 2.88 -30.96 -20.13
CA CYS A 127 3.53 -31.33 -21.40
C CYS A 127 4.92 -31.94 -21.24
N ALA A 128 5.38 -32.20 -20.00
CA ALA A 128 6.55 -33.05 -19.75
C ALA A 128 6.22 -34.56 -19.72
N ALA A 129 5.04 -34.95 -20.24
CA ALA A 129 4.73 -36.34 -20.51
C ALA A 129 5.66 -36.87 -21.61
N LYS A 130 6.51 -37.83 -21.23
CA LYS A 130 7.42 -38.58 -22.10
C LYS A 130 6.71 -39.02 -23.39
N ASN A 131 7.33 -38.68 -24.50
CA ASN A 131 7.01 -39.14 -25.85
C ASN A 131 7.00 -40.69 -25.88
N PRO A 132 5.87 -41.38 -26.17
CA PRO A 132 5.81 -42.83 -26.14
C PRO A 132 6.22 -43.49 -27.47
N CYS A 133 6.63 -42.73 -28.48
CA CYS A 133 7.00 -43.27 -29.80
C CYS A 133 8.43 -43.80 -29.89
N GLY A 134 8.91 -44.45 -28.83
CA GLY A 134 10.11 -45.30 -28.85
C GLY A 134 9.73 -46.77 -28.94
N ALA A 135 9.22 -47.22 -30.08
CA ALA A 135 9.07 -48.65 -30.37
C ALA A 135 9.03 -48.96 -31.88
N ARG A 136 10.16 -49.54 -32.35
CA ARG A 136 10.26 -50.67 -33.29
C ARG A 136 9.91 -50.42 -34.77
N LYS A 137 10.94 -50.28 -35.61
CA LYS A 137 11.43 -51.32 -36.52
C LYS A 137 12.77 -50.91 -37.12
#